data_AF-A0A8T0EW60-F1
#
_entry.id   AF-A0A8T0EW60-F1
#
_cell.length_a   1.000
_cell.length_b   1.000
_cell.length_c   1.000
_cell.angle_alpha   90.00
_cell.angle_beta   90.00
_cell.angle_gamma   90.00
#
_symmetry.space_group_name_H-M   'P 1'
#
loop_
_entity.id
_entity.type
_entity.pdbx_description
1 polymer ?
#
loop_
_entity_poly.entity_id
_entity_poly.type
_entity_poly.pdbx_seq_one_letter_code
_entity_poly.pdbx_strand_id
1 'polypeptide(L)'
;MIRGELEILKDWCYEGAFNVLSAPIKQAQTLGYYFDSKILDISHVDLAMGKMMEQGPVLVLTFQSQQILVVRDSKGNVVEGDPEKVLRMHYVWALCRDQTELDPKAAWKLIDLSASSTEQWL
;
A
#
# COMPACT_ATOMS: atom_id res chain seq x y z
N MET A 1 -3.25 2.61 -2.13
CA MET A 1 -3.61 2.18 -0.76
C MET A 1 -3.98 3.37 0.12
N ILE A 2 -3.04 4.25 0.51
CA ILE A 2 -3.31 5.28 1.54
C ILE A 2 -4.32 6.38 1.15
N ARG A 3 -4.56 6.60 -0.15
CA ARG A 3 -5.55 7.58 -0.66
C ARG A 3 -6.93 6.97 -0.93
N GLY A 4 -7.10 5.66 -0.76
CA GLY A 4 -8.38 5.00 -1.00
C GLY A 4 -8.83 4.90 -2.48
N GLU A 5 -7.92 5.10 -3.44
CA GLU A 5 -8.21 4.98 -4.89
C GLU A 5 -8.37 3.51 -5.31
N LEU A 6 -9.61 3.01 -5.32
CA LEU A 6 -9.92 1.60 -5.58
C LEU A 6 -9.65 1.15 -7.02
N GLU A 7 -9.90 2.02 -8.00
CA GLU A 7 -9.69 1.69 -9.42
C GLU A 7 -8.21 1.43 -9.69
N ILE A 8 -7.34 2.36 -9.29
CA ILE A 8 -5.89 2.21 -9.40
C ILE A 8 -5.42 0.98 -8.62
N LEU A 9 -5.94 0.77 -7.40
CA LEU A 9 -5.54 -0.39 -6.61
C LEU A 9 -5.88 -1.72 -7.30
N LYS A 10 -7.00 -1.77 -8.05
CA LYS A 10 -7.41 -2.97 -8.79
C LYS A 10 -6.45 -3.29 -9.94
N ASP A 11 -5.94 -2.27 -10.62
CA ASP A 11 -5.03 -2.46 -11.76
C ASP A 11 -3.65 -2.98 -11.33
N TRP A 12 -3.18 -2.55 -10.15
CA TRP A 12 -1.84 -2.86 -9.65
C TRP A 12 -1.75 -4.09 -8.72
N CYS A 13 -2.87 -4.72 -8.39
CA CYS A 13 -2.93 -5.85 -7.46
C CYS A 13 -3.48 -7.12 -8.13
N TYR A 14 -2.97 -8.27 -7.69
CA TYR A 14 -3.69 -9.53 -7.86
C TYR A 14 -4.95 -9.55 -7.00
N GLU A 15 -5.91 -10.39 -7.38
CA GLU A 15 -7.23 -10.46 -6.74
C GLU A 15 -7.16 -10.66 -5.21
N GLY A 16 -6.27 -11.56 -4.74
CA GLY A 16 -6.07 -11.80 -3.32
C GLY A 16 -5.66 -10.55 -2.54
N ALA A 17 -4.60 -9.86 -3.00
CA ALA A 17 -4.14 -8.61 -2.39
C ALA A 17 -5.19 -7.51 -2.48
N PHE A 18 -5.84 -7.37 -3.64
CA PHE A 18 -6.88 -6.36 -3.84
C PHE A 18 -8.04 -6.53 -2.86
N ASN A 19 -8.50 -7.77 -2.64
CA ASN A 19 -9.62 -8.04 -1.73
C ASN A 19 -9.30 -7.65 -0.29
N VAL A 20 -8.09 -7.99 0.19
CA VAL A 20 -7.62 -7.61 1.53
C VAL A 20 -7.51 -6.10 1.66
N LEU A 21 -6.88 -5.42 0.70
CA LEU A 21 -6.61 -3.98 0.78
C LEU A 21 -7.86 -3.12 0.54
N SER A 22 -8.78 -3.57 -0.32
CA SER A 22 -9.98 -2.81 -0.67
C SER A 22 -11.06 -2.86 0.41
N ALA A 23 -11.10 -3.91 1.23
CA ALA A 23 -12.12 -4.08 2.27
C ALA A 23 -12.22 -2.88 3.24
N PRO A 24 -11.14 -2.43 3.91
CA PRO A 24 -11.21 -1.27 4.80
C PRO A 24 -11.53 0.03 4.05
N ILE A 25 -11.02 0.19 2.82
CA ILE A 25 -11.28 1.38 1.99
C ILE A 25 -12.78 1.49 1.66
N LYS A 26 -13.40 0.39 1.21
CA LYS A 26 -14.83 0.34 0.88
C LYS A 26 -15.70 0.59 2.11
N GLN A 27 -15.29 0.09 3.27
CA GLN A 27 -16.00 0.33 4.53
C GLN A 27 -15.98 1.83 4.89
N ALA A 28 -14.80 2.47 4.83
CA ALA A 28 -14.65 3.90 5.09
C ALA A 28 -15.51 4.75 4.12
N GLN A 29 -15.48 4.43 2.83
CA GLN A 29 -16.29 5.12 1.82
C GLN A 29 -17.79 4.96 2.08
N THR A 30 -18.25 3.78 2.50
CA THR A 30 -19.66 3.53 2.85
C THR A 30 -20.12 4.37 4.03
N LEU A 31 -19.23 4.65 4.99
CA LEU A 31 -19.47 5.52 6.13
C LEU A 31 -19.39 7.02 5.77
N GLY A 32 -19.12 7.36 4.51
CA GLY A 32 -18.95 8.74 4.05
C GLY A 32 -17.62 9.36 4.47
N TYR A 33 -16.63 8.53 4.81
CA TYR A 33 -15.28 8.98 5.15
C TYR A 33 -14.39 9.06 3.91
N TYR A 34 -13.40 9.95 3.97
CA TYR A 34 -12.38 10.08 2.93
C TYR A 34 -10.98 10.08 3.53
N PHE A 35 -10.01 9.62 2.74
CA PHE A 35 -8.62 9.53 3.13
C PHE A 35 -7.90 10.84 2.78
N ASP A 36 -7.30 11.49 3.77
CA ASP A 36 -6.48 12.71 3.62
C ASP A 36 -5.01 12.43 3.97
N SER A 37 -4.60 11.18 3.76
CA SER A 37 -3.25 10.70 4.08
C SER A 37 -2.24 11.13 3.02
N LYS A 38 -0.99 11.38 3.43
CA LYS A 38 0.09 11.87 2.57
C LYS A 38 1.37 11.06 2.76
N ILE A 39 2.07 10.78 1.66
CA ILE A 39 3.45 10.29 1.69
C ILE A 39 4.37 11.51 1.66
N LEU A 40 5.31 11.57 2.59
CA LEU A 40 6.31 12.63 2.70
C LEU A 40 7.64 12.22 2.06
N ASP A 41 8.08 10.98 2.30
CA ASP A 41 9.34 10.43 1.80
C ASP A 41 9.20 8.93 1.52
N ILE A 42 9.98 8.44 0.56
CA ILE A 42 10.21 7.01 0.33
C ILE A 42 11.72 6.83 0.15
N SER A 43 12.31 5.94 0.95
CA SER A 43 13.75 5.72 0.97
C SER A 43 14.11 4.27 1.27
N HIS A 44 15.39 3.93 1.12
CA HIS A 44 15.93 2.60 1.42
C HIS A 44 15.24 1.47 0.64
N VAL A 45 14.94 1.69 -0.64
CA VAL A 45 14.36 0.65 -1.51
C VAL A 45 15.43 -0.38 -1.83
N ASP A 46 15.20 -1.64 -1.45
CA ASP A 46 16.12 -2.74 -1.67
C ASP A 46 15.38 -4.00 -2.15
N LEU A 47 16.08 -4.86 -2.88
CA LEU A 47 15.59 -6.17 -3.29
C LEU A 47 16.01 -7.20 -2.25
N ALA A 48 15.07 -7.62 -1.40
CA ALA A 48 15.35 -8.58 -0.34
C ALA A 48 15.55 -10.00 -0.88
N MET A 49 14.72 -10.44 -1.83
CA MET A 49 14.88 -11.75 -2.48
C MET A 49 14.03 -11.91 -3.75
N GLY A 50 14.33 -12.95 -4.52
CA GLY A 50 13.48 -13.45 -5.60
C GLY A 50 13.14 -14.92 -5.39
N LYS A 51 11.91 -15.32 -5.72
CA LYS A 51 11.46 -16.73 -5.67
C LYS A 51 10.49 -17.05 -6.80
N MET A 52 10.50 -18.30 -7.25
CA MET A 52 9.46 -18.81 -8.14
C MET A 52 8.25 -19.23 -7.32
N MET A 53 7.05 -18.81 -7.74
CA MET A 53 5.77 -19.29 -7.23
C MET A 53 4.94 -19.87 -8.38
N GLU A 54 3.81 -20.50 -8.05
CA GLU A 54 2.87 -21.02 -9.05
C GLU A 54 2.37 -19.92 -10.01
N GLN A 55 2.20 -18.70 -9.50
CA GLN A 55 1.74 -17.55 -10.26
C GLN A 55 2.82 -16.95 -11.18
N GLY A 56 4.10 -17.27 -10.96
CA GLY A 56 5.22 -16.71 -11.71
C GLY A 56 6.44 -16.33 -10.83
N PRO A 57 7.43 -15.65 -11.42
CA PRO A 57 8.56 -15.13 -10.66
C PRO A 57 8.12 -13.95 -9.79
N VAL A 58 8.49 -14.02 -8.51
CA VAL A 58 8.17 -13.03 -7.48
C VAL A 58 9.43 -12.36 -6.98
N LEU A 59 9.41 -11.04 -6.90
CA LEU A 59 10.43 -10.23 -6.24
C LEU A 59 9.86 -9.66 -4.94
N VAL A 60 10.64 -9.75 -3.87
CA VAL A 60 10.31 -9.18 -2.57
C VAL A 60 11.17 -7.93 -2.38
N LEU A 61 10.51 -6.78 -2.31
CA LEU A 61 11.12 -5.48 -2.08
C LEU A 61 10.91 -5.06 -0.63
N THR A 62 11.92 -4.43 -0.04
CA THR A 62 11.79 -3.73 1.24
C THR A 62 12.05 -2.26 1.02
N PHE A 63 11.31 -1.41 1.73
CA PHE A 63 11.54 0.04 1.70
C PHE A 63 10.98 0.71 2.95
N GLN A 64 11.41 1.93 3.18
CA GLN A 64 10.89 2.80 4.22
C GLN A 64 10.07 3.92 3.60
N SER A 65 9.08 4.40 4.34
CA SER A 65 8.41 5.66 3.99
C SER A 65 8.07 6.46 5.22
N GLN A 66 8.01 7.78 5.05
CA GLN A 66 7.44 8.69 6.03
C GLN A 66 6.07 9.12 5.53
N GLN A 67 5.06 9.01 6.40
CA GLN A 67 3.67 9.23 6.01
C GLN A 67 2.91 9.96 7.13
N ILE A 68 1.91 10.73 6.74
CA ILE A 68 0.86 11.23 7.62
C ILE A 68 -0.40 10.43 7.27
N LEU A 69 -0.96 9.73 8.25
CA LEU A 69 -2.17 8.91 8.07
C LEU A 69 -3.34 9.60 8.74
N VAL A 70 -4.33 9.98 7.93
CA VAL A 70 -5.54 10.68 8.36
C VAL A 70 -6.74 10.22 7.54
N VAL A 71 -7.84 9.96 8.22
CA VAL A 71 -9.18 9.76 7.65
C VAL A 71 -10.10 10.83 8.24
N ARG A 72 -10.95 11.41 7.39
CA ARG A 72 -11.88 12.47 7.78
C ARG A 72 -13.32 12.12 7.43
N ASP A 73 -14.25 12.66 8.20
CA ASP A 73 -15.68 12.65 7.86
C ASP A 73 -16.02 13.70 6.78
N SER A 74 -17.25 13.70 6.29
CA SER A 74 -17.73 14.68 5.29
C SER A 74 -17.73 16.14 5.76
N LYS A 75 -17.57 16.39 7.06
CA LYS A 75 -17.46 17.73 7.66
C LYS A 75 -15.99 18.17 7.83
N GLY A 76 -15.03 17.30 7.49
CA GLY A 76 -13.59 17.53 7.61
C GLY A 76 -13.01 17.21 8.99
N ASN A 77 -13.79 16.66 9.92
CA ASN A 77 -13.28 16.25 11.23
C ASN A 77 -12.42 14.99 11.09
N VAL A 78 -11.32 14.93 11.83
CA VAL A 78 -10.47 13.73 11.89
C VAL A 78 -11.23 12.63 12.64
N VAL A 79 -11.44 11.49 11.99
CA VAL A 79 -12.06 10.29 12.58
C VAL A 79 -11.05 9.20 12.89
N GLU A 80 -9.91 9.20 12.20
CA GLU A 80 -8.81 8.26 12.42
C GLU A 80 -7.47 8.94 12.07
N GLY A 81 -6.43 8.63 12.85
CA GLY A 81 -5.07 9.14 12.64
C GLY A 81 -4.82 10.50 13.29
N ASP A 82 -3.71 11.13 12.92
CA ASP A 82 -3.27 12.43 13.44
C ASP A 82 -2.58 13.23 12.32
N PRO A 83 -3.10 14.42 11.95
CA PRO A 83 -2.55 15.23 10.87
C PRO A 83 -1.16 15.80 11.16
N GLU A 84 -0.76 15.89 12.43
CA GLU A 84 0.54 16.44 12.83
C GLU A 84 1.58 15.34 13.11
N LYS A 85 1.15 14.07 13.23
CA LYS A 85 2.04 12.95 13.50
C LYS A 85 2.62 12.37 12.22
N VAL A 86 3.94 12.47 12.07
CA VAL A 86 4.68 11.76 11.02
C VAL A 86 5.00 10.34 11.48
N LEU A 87 4.58 9.35 10.70
CA LEU A 87 4.83 7.93 10.92
C LEU A 87 5.93 7.43 10.00
N ARG A 88 6.89 6.68 10.56
CA ARG A 88 7.88 5.92 9.78
C ARG A 88 7.39 4.48 9.63
N MET A 89 7.15 4.10 8.38
CA MET A 89 6.65 2.77 8.00
C MET A 89 7.75 1.98 7.29
N HIS A 90 7.92 0.73 7.69
CA HIS A 90 8.74 -0.26 6.99
C HIS A 90 7.81 -1.18 6.21
N TYR A 91 8.01 -1.24 4.89
CA TYR A 91 7.22 -2.06 3.99
C TYR A 91 8.03 -3.25 3.48
N VAL A 92 7.33 -4.38 3.32
CA VAL A 92 7.78 -5.53 2.53
C VAL A 92 6.71 -5.77 1.47
N TRP A 93 7.06 -5.65 0.19
CA TRP A 93 6.14 -5.85 -0.92
C TRP A 93 6.58 -7.06 -1.74
N ALA A 94 5.64 -7.97 -2.02
CA ALA A 94 5.84 -9.05 -2.97
C ALA A 94 5.19 -8.68 -4.31
N LEU A 95 6.01 -8.55 -5.35
CA LEU A 95 5.59 -8.26 -6.71
C LEU A 95 5.75 -9.51 -7.57
N CYS A 96 4.67 -9.98 -8.18
CA CYS A 96 4.69 -11.09 -9.12
C CYS A 96 4.67 -10.56 -10.56
N ARG A 97 5.52 -11.13 -11.42
CA ARG A 97 5.53 -10.80 -12.85
C ARG A 97 4.47 -11.60 -13.60
N ASP A 98 3.56 -10.90 -14.27
CA ASP A 98 2.69 -11.45 -15.29
C ASP A 98 3.52 -11.81 -16.54
N GLN A 99 3.52 -13.08 -16.90
CA GLN A 99 4.28 -13.58 -18.05
C GLN A 99 3.56 -13.35 -19.39
N THR A 100 2.27 -13.02 -19.36
CA THR A 100 1.46 -12.75 -20.55
C THR A 100 1.52 -11.30 -20.99
N GLU A 101 1.88 -10.39 -20.08
CA GLU A 101 2.07 -8.97 -20.38
C GLU A 101 3.35 -8.73 -21.20
N LEU A 102 3.18 -8.09 -22.36
CA LEU A 102 4.24 -7.80 -23.31
C LEU A 102 5.04 -6.56 -22.89
N ASP A 103 4.40 -5.57 -22.26
CA ASP A 103 5.10 -4.41 -21.71
C ASP A 103 5.79 -4.78 -20.39
N PRO A 104 7.14 -4.87 -20.35
CA PRO A 104 7.85 -5.22 -19.12
C PRO A 104 7.61 -4.22 -17.97
N LYS A 105 7.17 -2.99 -18.24
CA LYS A 105 6.86 -1.99 -17.21
C LYS A 105 5.50 -2.22 -16.54
N ALA A 106 4.55 -2.81 -17.26
CA ALA A 106 3.21 -3.12 -16.75
C ALA A 106 3.10 -4.56 -16.21
N ALA A 107 4.12 -5.38 -16.44
CA ALA A 107 4.10 -6.79 -16.08
C ALA A 107 4.16 -7.08 -14.58
N TRP A 108 4.36 -6.10 -13.69
CA TRP A 108 4.51 -6.36 -12.25
C TRP A 108 3.27 -5.96 -11.47
N LYS A 109 2.70 -6.90 -10.72
CA LYS A 109 1.54 -6.67 -9.85
C LYS A 109 1.80 -7.15 -8.43
N LEU A 110 1.21 -6.45 -7.47
CA LEU A 110 1.31 -6.74 -6.05
C LEU A 110 0.51 -8.00 -5.71
N ILE A 111 1.17 -9.01 -5.14
CA ILE A 111 0.51 -10.24 -4.68
C ILE A 111 0.33 -10.28 -3.17
N ASP A 112 1.22 -9.62 -2.43
CA ASP A 112 1.15 -9.54 -0.98
C ASP A 112 1.98 -8.35 -0.48
N LEU A 113 1.66 -7.86 0.72
CA LEU A 113 2.48 -6.88 1.42
C LEU A 113 2.33 -7.01 2.93
N SER A 114 3.39 -6.62 3.62
CA SER A 114 3.34 -6.32 5.04
C SER A 114 3.88 -4.93 5.31
N ALA A 115 3.37 -4.33 6.39
CA ALA A 115 3.80 -3.02 6.85
C ALA A 115 3.90 -3.04 8.37
N SER A 116 4.97 -2.46 8.90
CA SER A 116 5.14 -2.26 10.34
C SER A 116 5.61 -0.84 10.60
N SER A 117 5.04 -0.19 11.62
CA SER A 117 5.54 1.08 12.12
C SER A 117 6.69 0.83 13.11
N THR A 118 7.67 1.70 13.10
CA THR A 118 8.66 1.79 14.19
C THR A 118 8.35 3.07 14.95
N GLU A 119 7.66 2.96 16.09
CA GLU A 119 7.54 4.09 17.00
C GLU A 119 8.92 4.32 17.65
N GLN A 120 9.54 5.44 17.30
CA GLN A 120 10.82 5.82 17.85
C GLN A 120 10.56 6.44 19.23
N TRP A 121 10.64 5.62 20.28
CA TRP A 121 10.62 6.08 21.67
C TRP A 121 11.91 6.86 21.94
N LEU A 122 11.82 8.19 21.92
CA LEU A 122 12.81 9.09 22.51
C LEU A 122 12.06 10.09 23.40
#